data_AF-A0A183CE56-F1
#
_entry.id   AF-A0A183CE56-F1
#
_cell.length_a   1.000
_cell.length_b   1.000
_cell.length_c   1.000
_cell.angle_alpha   90.00
_cell.angle_beta   90.00
_cell.angle_gamma   90.00
#
_symmetry.space_group_name_H-M   'P 1'
#
loop_
_entity.id
_entity.type
_entity.pdbx_description
1 polymer ?
#
loop_
_entity_poly.entity_id
_entity_poly.type
_entity_poly.pdbx_seq_one_letter_code
_entity_poly.pdbx_strand_id
1 'polypeptide(L)'
;MYEYTSFLQVERHDEDGILEIHIFVTQFFHKFDLRTTVLYICEKHFRGDNSGISMFTGLRATNHFGRPNFDSFFKFLQQSRHPEVPEIGVK
;
A
#
# COMPACT_ATOMS: atom_id res chain seq x y z
N MET A 1 13.37 -7.47 24.21
CA MET A 1 13.87 -6.98 22.91
C MET A 1 12.66 -6.99 22.00
N TYR A 2 12.00 -5.85 21.75
CA TYR A 2 10.79 -5.84 20.93
C TYR A 2 11.21 -6.17 19.49
N GLU A 3 10.79 -7.33 18.98
CA GLU A 3 10.92 -7.63 17.55
C GLU A 3 10.03 -6.62 16.82
N TYR A 4 10.65 -5.63 16.17
CA TYR A 4 9.96 -4.81 15.19
C TYR A 4 9.69 -5.72 13.98
N THR A 5 8.50 -6.31 13.90
CA THR A 5 8.10 -7.10 12.74
C THR A 5 8.07 -6.19 11.52
N SER A 6 8.91 -6.47 10.54
CA SER A 6 8.93 -5.71 9.29
C SER A 6 7.65 -5.96 8.48
N PHE A 7 7.21 -4.99 7.67
CA PHE A 7 6.07 -5.20 6.76
C PHE A 7 6.24 -6.42 5.85
N LEU A 8 7.48 -6.73 5.47
CA LEU A 8 7.80 -7.93 4.69
C LEU A 8 7.49 -9.22 5.45
N GLN A 9 7.77 -9.27 6.75
CA GLN A 9 7.39 -10.41 7.59
C GLN A 9 5.88 -10.51 7.74
N VAL A 10 5.19 -9.38 7.95
CA VAL A 10 3.73 -9.36 8.03
C VAL A 10 3.09 -9.90 6.75
N GLU A 11 3.51 -9.42 5.57
CA GLU A 11 2.99 -9.92 4.28
C GLU A 11 3.30 -11.40 4.03
N ARG A 12 4.43 -11.90 4.52
CA ARG A 12 4.79 -13.31 4.39
C ARG A 12 3.95 -14.22 5.29
N HIS A 13 3.51 -13.71 6.44
CA HIS A 13 2.67 -14.46 7.38
C HIS A 13 1.17 -14.34 7.07
N ASP A 14 0.77 -13.43 6.19
CA ASP A 14 -0.61 -13.30 5.71
C ASP A 14 -0.94 -14.36 4.64
N GLU A 15 -1.02 -15.63 5.06
CA GLU A 15 -1.34 -16.76 4.18
C GLU A 15 -2.81 -16.76 3.74
N ASP A 16 -3.71 -16.21 4.57
CA ASP A 16 -5.15 -16.16 4.33
C ASP A 16 -5.58 -14.92 3.53
N GLY A 17 -4.66 -14.00 3.24
CA GLY A 17 -4.95 -12.77 2.49
C GLY A 17 -5.88 -11.82 3.23
N ILE A 18 -5.80 -11.78 4.56
CA ILE A 18 -6.62 -10.93 5.43
C ILE A 18 -6.13 -9.47 5.43
N LEU A 19 -4.91 -9.20 4.97
CA LEU A 19 -4.30 -7.86 4.99
C LEU A 19 -4.08 -7.32 3.57
N GLU A 20 -4.63 -6.15 3.29
CA GLU A 20 -4.27 -5.34 2.12
C GLU A 20 -3.53 -4.07 2.56
N ILE A 21 -2.27 -3.93 2.15
CA ILE A 21 -1.39 -2.83 2.58
C ILE A 21 -1.26 -1.79 1.48
N HIS A 22 -1.58 -0.54 1.81
CA HIS A 22 -1.37 0.63 0.97
C HIS A 22 -0.49 1.66 1.68
N ILE A 23 0.57 2.10 0.99
CA ILE A 23 1.52 3.10 1.51
C ILE A 23 1.29 4.40 0.75
N PHE A 24 1.07 5.52 1.45
CA PHE A 24 0.87 6.83 0.82
C PHE A 24 2.07 7.73 1.09
N VAL A 25 2.85 8.03 0.05
CA VAL A 25 3.95 8.99 0.09
C VAL A 25 3.40 10.37 -0.24
N THR A 26 3.35 11.26 0.75
CA THR A 26 2.72 12.59 0.61
C THR A 26 3.70 13.74 0.35
N GLN A 27 4.99 13.44 0.16
CA GLN A 27 5.99 14.45 -0.19
C GLN A 27 5.70 15.02 -1.59
N PHE A 28 6.03 16.30 -1.81
CA PHE A 28 5.92 16.87 -3.16
C PHE A 28 7.02 16.32 -4.08
N PHE A 29 6.67 16.07 -5.34
CA PHE A 29 7.59 15.47 -6.32
C PHE A 29 8.94 16.20 -6.43
N HIS A 30 8.94 17.54 -6.45
CA HIS A 30 10.17 18.35 -6.52
C HIS A 30 11.02 18.33 -5.22
N LYS A 31 10.56 17.63 -4.18
CA LYS A 31 11.25 17.41 -2.91
C LYS A 31 11.56 15.94 -2.66
N PHE A 32 11.41 15.07 -3.65
CA PHE A 32 11.82 13.68 -3.51
C PHE A 32 13.32 13.60 -3.32
N ASP A 33 13.73 12.86 -2.29
CA ASP A 33 15.09 12.36 -2.19
C ASP A 33 15.31 11.20 -3.18
N LEU A 34 16.54 10.71 -3.25
CA LEU A 34 16.90 9.64 -4.20
C LEU A 34 16.08 8.37 -3.95
N ARG A 35 15.88 8.00 -2.66
CA ARG A 35 15.11 6.82 -2.27
C ARG A 35 13.67 6.91 -2.76
N THR A 36 13.02 8.06 -2.56
CA THR A 36 11.62 8.28 -2.96
C THR A 36 11.47 8.35 -4.46
N THR A 37 12.47 8.91 -5.15
CA THR A 37 12.53 8.95 -6.62
C THR A 37 12.59 7.54 -7.21
N VAL A 38 13.48 6.69 -6.70
CA VAL A 38 13.58 5.29 -7.16
C VAL A 38 12.32 4.51 -6.83
N LEU A 39 11.77 4.67 -5.63
CA LEU A 39 10.50 4.05 -5.24
C LEU A 39 9.37 4.43 -6.22
N TYR A 40 9.25 5.72 -6.57
CA TYR A 40 8.27 6.19 -7.55
C TYR A 40 8.42 5.54 -8.91
N ILE A 41 9.65 5.49 -9.43
CA ILE A 41 9.95 4.91 -10.74
C ILE A 41 9.62 3.41 -10.74
N CYS A 42 10.10 2.66 -9.74
CA CYS A 42 9.83 1.24 -9.59
C CYS A 42 8.33 0.94 -9.50
N GLU A 43 7.59 1.74 -8.73
CA GLU A 43 6.17 1.52 -8.55
C GLU A 43 5.35 1.83 -9.81
N LYS A 44 5.63 2.96 -10.46
CA LYS A 44 4.83 3.43 -11.60
C LYS A 44 5.15 2.70 -12.90
N HIS A 45 6.39 2.26 -13.09
CA HIS A 45 6.84 1.75 -14.39
C HIS A 45 7.18 0.26 -14.39
N PHE A 46 7.45 -0.36 -13.23
CA PHE A 46 8.00 -1.71 -13.19
C PHE A 46 7.21 -2.69 -12.31
N ARG A 47 6.16 -2.24 -11.62
CA ARG A 47 5.37 -3.09 -10.72
C ARG A 47 4.62 -4.21 -11.45
N GLY A 48 4.03 -3.91 -12.61
CA GLY A 48 3.28 -4.89 -13.41
C GLY A 48 4.18 -6.05 -13.89
N ASP A 49 5.41 -5.72 -14.29
CA ASP A 49 6.39 -6.67 -14.80
C ASP A 49 6.90 -7.64 -13.73
N ASN A 50 6.73 -7.32 -12.45
CA ASN A 50 7.15 -8.13 -11.31
C ASN A 50 5.97 -8.72 -10.52
N SER A 51 4.91 -9.12 -11.24
CA SER A 51 3.71 -9.76 -10.65
C SER A 51 3.05 -8.96 -9.52
N GLY A 52 3.11 -7.63 -9.58
CA GLY A 52 2.55 -6.77 -8.55
C GLY A 52 3.42 -6.60 -7.31
N ILE A 53 4.66 -7.13 -7.30
CA ILE A 53 5.63 -6.93 -6.21
C ILE A 53 6.52 -5.74 -6.58
N SER A 54 6.66 -4.77 -5.68
CA SER A 54 7.51 -3.61 -5.91
C SER A 54 8.98 -4.02 -5.99
N MET A 55 9.66 -3.75 -7.12
CA MET A 55 11.07 -4.09 -7.29
C MET A 55 12.00 -3.40 -6.28
N PHE A 56 11.60 -2.25 -5.74
CA PHE A 56 12.43 -1.49 -4.81
C PHE A 56 12.31 -1.99 -3.36
N THR A 57 11.10 -2.36 -2.94
CA THR A 57 10.84 -2.75 -1.54
C THR A 57 10.70 -4.26 -1.35
N GLY A 58 10.45 -5.00 -2.42
CA GLY A 58 10.11 -6.43 -2.37
C GLY A 58 8.73 -6.72 -1.77
N LEU A 59 7.90 -5.69 -1.56
CA LEU A 59 6.57 -5.82 -0.95
C LEU A 59 5.47 -5.95 -2.00
N ARG A 60 4.41 -6.69 -1.64
CA ARG A 60 3.12 -6.69 -2.36
C ARG A 60 2.32 -5.42 -2.06
N ALA A 61 2.66 -4.67 -1.01
CA ALA A 61 2.07 -3.40 -0.67
C ALA A 61 2.11 -2.43 -1.87
N THR A 62 1.01 -1.73 -2.10
CA THR A 62 0.92 -0.75 -3.20
C THR A 62 1.32 0.62 -2.71
N ASN A 63 2.27 1.27 -3.40
CA ASN A 63 2.73 2.61 -3.07
C ASN A 63 1.97 3.66 -3.91
N HIS A 64 1.29 4.56 -3.23
CA HIS A 64 0.58 5.71 -3.79
C HIS A 64 1.38 6.98 -3.52
N PHE A 65 1.31 7.94 -4.45
CA PHE A 65 2.01 9.22 -4.35
C PHE A 65 1.00 10.33 -4.35
N GLY A 66 0.82 10.96 -3.19
CA GLY A 66 -0.27 11.88 -2.90
C GLY A 66 -1.03 11.48 -1.64
N ARG A 67 -1.93 12.37 -1.21
CA ARG A 67 -2.80 12.10 -0.05
C ARG A 67 -3.93 11.13 -0.45
N PRO A 68 -4.30 10.18 0.41
CA PRO A 68 -5.46 9.32 0.17
C PRO A 68 -6.75 10.16 0.09
N ASN A 69 -7.66 9.78 -0.81
CA ASN A 69 -9.03 10.27 -0.79
C ASN A 69 -9.88 9.29 0.03
N PHE A 70 -9.93 9.52 1.35
CA PHE A 70 -10.61 8.62 2.27
C PHE A 70 -12.12 8.57 2.05
N ASP A 71 -12.77 9.68 1.68
CA ASP A 71 -14.20 9.68 1.38
C ASP A 71 -14.55 8.73 0.24
N SER A 72 -13.81 8.80 -0.87
CA SER A 72 -13.99 7.88 -2.00
C SER A 72 -13.63 6.44 -1.63
N PHE A 73 -12.56 6.26 -0.85
CA PHE A 73 -12.12 4.93 -0.42
C PHE A 73 -13.14 4.24 0.48
N PHE A 74 -13.66 4.92 1.51
CA PHE A 74 -14.66 4.35 2.41
C PHE A 74 -15.98 4.05 1.69
N LYS A 75 -16.41 4.92 0.76
CA LYS A 75 -17.57 4.64 -0.10
C LYS A 75 -17.35 3.39 -0.94
N PHE A 76 -16.17 3.24 -1.55
CA PHE A 76 -15.82 2.05 -2.31
C PHE A 76 -15.84 0.77 -1.45
N LEU A 77 -15.27 0.81 -0.24
CA LEU A 77 -15.29 -0.34 0.66
C LEU A 77 -16.71 -0.78 0.98
N GLN A 78 -17.57 0.18 1.35
CA GLN A 78 -18.94 -0.10 1.80
C GLN A 78 -19.89 -0.47 0.64
N GLN A 79 -19.71 0.11 -0.55
CA GLN A 79 -20.68 -0.02 -1.64
C GLN A 79 -20.28 -1.05 -2.70
N SER A 80 -18.97 -1.22 -2.93
CA SER A 80 -18.46 -2.01 -4.04
C SER A 80 -17.74 -3.27 -3.59
N ARG A 81 -16.96 -3.18 -2.50
CA ARG A 81 -16.08 -4.28 -2.10
C ARG A 81 -16.69 -5.21 -1.05
N HIS A 82 -17.36 -4.66 -0.04
CA HIS A 82 -18.00 -5.40 1.05
C HIS A 82 -19.44 -4.91 1.31
N PRO A 83 -20.35 -5.03 0.32
CA PRO A 83 -21.73 -4.55 0.45
C PRO A 83 -22.55 -5.22 1.56
N GLU A 84 -22.13 -6.41 2.00
CA GLU A 84 -22.76 -7.21 3.05
C GLU A 84 -22.42 -6.77 4.48
N VAL A 85 -21.34 -5.98 4.65
CA VAL A 85 -20.85 -5.57 5.96
C VAL A 85 -21.55 -4.26 6.37
N PRO A 86 -22.34 -4.22 7.46
CA PRO A 86 -23.11 -3.02 7.81
C PRO A 86 -22.28 -1.90 8.46
N GLU A 87 -21.11 -2.22 9.01
CA GLU A 87 -20.25 -1.28 9.73
C GLU A 87 -18.77 -1.62 9.55
N ILE A 88 -17.94 -0.60 9.38
CA ILE A 88 -16.48 -0.72 9.22
C ILE A 88 -15.80 0.13 10.29
N GLY A 89 -14.99 -0.52 11.13
CA GLY A 89 -14.17 0.16 12.14
C GLY A 89 -12.90 0.77 11.53
N VAL A 90 -12.59 2.01 11.91
CA VAL A 90 -11.34 2.70 11.53
C VAL A 90 -10.59 3.08 12.80
N LYS A 91 -9.28 2.81 12.85
CA LYS A 91 -8.39 3.12 13.98
C LYS A 91 -7.27 4.06 13.56
#